data_AF-A0A9X2LMF4-F1
#
_entry.id   AF-A0A9X2LMF4-F1
#
_cell.length_a   1.000
_cell.length_b   1.000
_cell.length_c   1.000
_cell.angle_alpha   90.00
_cell.angle_beta   90.00
_cell.angle_gamma   90.00
#
_symmetry.space_group_name_H-M   'P 1'
#
loop_
_entity.id
_entity.type
_entity.pdbx_description
1 polymer ?
#
loop_
_entity_poly.entity_id
_entity_poly.type
_entity_poly.pdbx_seq_one_letter_code
_entity_poly.pdbx_strand_id
1 'polypeptide(L)'
;MGGIPGAREELDRLGRALRTKLVELIDDLTPGSDLRLLFLDEPGVVDWHEPLRYQYWTSSFSGERPAHASAADIASRAAALLGSAGWEAATSQEDAGGRNRSVVTGRRDGCSIEIRVGDHGSLVYFGGRTPAMALYETEEFPWPEPARTAATVTPGYVLCYECDGLGWCPGCEGRGWVRDEARGRKNCSACHRDRVCLICRGAAQLAISELSPYQRGYYPELG
;
A
#
# COMPACT_ATOMS: atom_id res chain seq x y z
N MET A 1 2.81 5.02 -17.66
CA MET A 1 3.68 4.38 -16.66
C MET A 1 4.70 3.45 -17.30
N GLY A 2 5.96 3.88 -17.43
CA GLY A 2 7.07 3.04 -17.89
C GLY A 2 7.47 2.04 -16.80
N GLY A 3 7.46 0.74 -17.12
CA GLY A 3 7.95 -0.29 -16.20
C GLY A 3 9.48 -0.21 -16.08
N ILE A 4 9.99 -0.31 -14.85
CA ILE A 4 11.44 -0.41 -14.63
C ILE A 4 11.87 -1.80 -15.12
N PRO A 5 12.78 -1.93 -16.12
CA PRO A 5 13.14 -3.22 -16.68
C PRO A 5 13.66 -4.20 -15.63
N GLY A 6 13.08 -5.40 -15.57
CA GLY A 6 13.50 -6.47 -14.66
C GLY A 6 13.00 -6.33 -13.21
N ALA A 7 12.40 -5.19 -12.82
CA ALA A 7 12.02 -4.94 -11.43
C ALA A 7 10.89 -5.86 -10.96
N ARG A 8 9.91 -6.13 -11.84
CA ARG A 8 8.80 -7.05 -11.52
C ARG A 8 9.29 -8.49 -11.46
N GLU A 9 10.09 -8.91 -12.43
CA GLU A 9 10.64 -10.27 -12.49
C GLU A 9 11.49 -10.58 -11.26
N GLU A 10 12.28 -9.62 -10.80
CA GLU A 10 13.09 -9.74 -9.59
C GLU A 10 12.23 -9.81 -8.33
N LEU A 11 11.22 -8.93 -8.19
CA LEU A 11 10.29 -8.98 -7.06
C LEU A 11 9.53 -10.32 -7.01
N ASP A 12 9.11 -10.85 -8.16
CA ASP A 12 8.43 -12.14 -8.27
C ASP A 12 9.38 -13.30 -7.95
N ARG A 13 10.65 -13.22 -8.35
CA ARG A 13 11.68 -14.19 -7.99
C ARG A 13 11.87 -14.23 -6.47
N LEU A 14 11.98 -13.08 -5.83
CA LEU A 14 12.09 -12.95 -4.37
C LEU A 14 10.81 -13.44 -3.66
N GLY A 15 9.63 -13.10 -4.19
CA GLY A 15 8.34 -13.56 -3.66
C GLY A 15 8.21 -15.09 -3.68
N ARG A 16 8.59 -15.74 -4.79
CA ARG A 16 8.63 -17.21 -4.89
C ARG A 16 9.62 -17.83 -3.91
N ALA A 17 10.85 -17.29 -3.82
CA ALA A 17 11.85 -17.79 -2.89
C ALA A 17 11.41 -17.66 -1.42
N LEU A 18 10.80 -16.53 -1.06
CA LEU A 18 10.21 -16.30 0.25
C LEU A 18 9.09 -17.31 0.55
N ARG A 19 8.16 -17.51 -0.39
CA ARG A 19 7.07 -18.48 -0.25
C ARG A 19 7.60 -19.90 -0.03
N THR A 20 8.59 -20.33 -0.81
CA THR A 20 9.22 -21.65 -0.63
C THR A 20 9.78 -21.80 0.78
N LYS A 21 10.54 -20.81 1.27
CA LYS A 21 11.12 -20.89 2.62
C LYS A 21 10.05 -20.87 3.72
N LEU A 22 8.98 -20.10 3.56
CA LEU A 22 7.86 -20.09 4.50
C LEU A 22 7.16 -21.46 4.56
N VAL A 23 6.90 -22.08 3.40
CA VAL A 23 6.31 -23.42 3.33
C VAL A 23 7.18 -24.44 4.07
N GLU A 24 8.50 -24.45 3.82
CA GLU A 24 9.42 -25.33 4.54
C GLU A 24 9.36 -25.15 6.06
N LEU A 25 9.31 -23.90 6.52
CA LEU A 25 9.23 -23.59 7.95
C LEU A 25 7.89 -24.02 8.54
N ILE A 26 6.79 -23.80 7.83
CA ILE A 26 5.44 -24.14 8.29
C ILE A 26 5.25 -25.65 8.36
N ASP A 27 5.66 -26.39 7.33
CA ASP A 27 5.55 -27.84 7.27
C ASP A 27 6.34 -28.52 8.39
N ASP A 28 7.52 -27.96 8.71
CA ASP A 28 8.42 -28.52 9.70
C ASP A 28 8.04 -28.16 11.15
N LEU A 29 7.61 -26.91 11.39
CA LEU A 29 7.32 -26.40 12.73
C LEU A 29 5.86 -26.58 13.15
N THR A 30 4.93 -26.65 12.20
CA THR A 30 3.48 -26.76 12.44
C THR A 30 2.83 -27.75 11.49
N PRO A 31 3.18 -29.05 11.58
CA PRO A 31 2.73 -30.07 10.64
C PRO A 31 1.20 -30.16 10.59
N GLY A 32 0.65 -30.25 9.37
CA GLY A 32 -0.80 -30.34 9.13
C GLY A 32 -1.51 -28.99 8.95
N SER A 33 -0.75 -27.89 8.92
CA SER A 33 -1.30 -26.55 8.64
C SER A 33 -1.82 -26.44 7.19
N ASP A 34 -2.92 -25.71 6.99
CA ASP A 34 -3.51 -25.51 5.65
C ASP A 34 -2.76 -24.43 4.86
N LEU A 35 -1.76 -24.85 4.09
CA LEU A 35 -0.95 -23.96 3.26
C LEU A 35 -1.73 -23.20 2.17
N ARG A 36 -2.99 -23.55 1.90
CA ARG A 36 -3.85 -22.77 0.99
C ARG A 36 -4.19 -21.39 1.54
N LEU A 37 -3.99 -21.18 2.85
CA LEU A 37 -4.17 -19.90 3.53
C LEU A 37 -2.90 -19.03 3.51
N LEU A 38 -1.79 -19.52 2.94
CA LEU A 38 -0.56 -18.75 2.77
C LEU A 38 -0.63 -17.96 1.45
N PHE A 39 -1.14 -16.72 1.55
CA PHE A 39 -1.29 -15.82 0.41
C PHE A 39 -0.03 -14.96 0.19
N LEU A 40 0.56 -15.11 -1.00
CA LEU A 40 1.65 -14.27 -1.52
C LEU A 40 1.47 -14.15 -3.05
N ASP A 41 0.26 -13.80 -3.47
CA ASP A 41 -0.14 -13.93 -4.88
C ASP A 41 0.26 -12.71 -5.70
N GLU A 42 0.06 -11.50 -5.15
CA GLU A 42 0.44 -10.24 -5.77
C GLU A 42 1.15 -9.31 -4.77
N PRO A 43 2.14 -8.53 -5.21
CA PRO A 43 2.77 -7.54 -4.36
C PRO A 43 1.85 -6.33 -4.25
N GLY A 44 1.63 -5.85 -3.03
CA GLY A 44 0.86 -4.63 -2.80
C GLY A 44 1.76 -3.41 -2.59
N VAL A 45 1.15 -2.23 -2.62
CA VAL A 45 1.84 -0.96 -2.35
C VAL A 45 2.05 -0.80 -0.85
N VAL A 46 3.32 -0.70 -0.43
CA VAL A 46 3.72 -0.50 0.97
C VAL A 46 4.28 0.89 1.25
N ASP A 47 4.64 1.61 0.20
CA ASP A 47 5.03 3.02 0.27
C ASP A 47 4.37 3.78 -0.88
N TRP A 48 3.59 4.81 -0.53
CA TRP A 48 2.86 5.63 -1.49
C TRP A 48 3.63 6.86 -1.96
N HIS A 49 4.87 7.08 -1.49
CA HIS A 49 5.75 8.09 -2.08
C HIS A 49 6.01 7.76 -3.55
N GLU A 50 6.33 8.77 -4.36
CA GLU A 50 6.66 8.57 -5.77
C GLU A 50 8.17 8.30 -5.93
N PRO A 51 8.58 7.23 -6.64
CA PRO A 51 7.75 6.17 -7.22
C PRO A 51 7.21 5.19 -6.16
N LEU A 52 6.00 4.67 -6.40
CA LEU A 52 5.35 3.73 -5.50
C LEU A 52 6.24 2.50 -5.27
N ARG A 53 6.30 2.01 -4.02
CA ARG A 53 7.04 0.79 -3.70
C ARG A 53 6.11 -0.37 -3.40
N TYR A 54 6.44 -1.50 -4.02
CA TYR A 54 5.70 -2.75 -3.97
C TYR A 54 6.49 -3.80 -3.21
N GLN A 55 5.76 -4.65 -2.48
CA GLN A 55 6.34 -5.73 -1.69
C GLN A 55 5.36 -6.89 -1.64
N TYR A 56 5.86 -8.12 -1.66
CA TYR A 56 5.11 -9.29 -1.22
C TYR A 56 5.21 -9.37 0.30
N TRP A 57 4.08 -9.50 1.00
CA TRP A 57 4.09 -9.73 2.44
C TRP A 57 2.98 -10.68 2.87
N THR A 58 3.22 -11.36 3.98
CA THR A 58 2.22 -12.04 4.78
C THR A 58 2.49 -11.74 6.25
N SER A 59 1.45 -11.45 7.02
CA SER A 59 1.56 -11.13 8.45
C SER A 59 0.61 -11.95 9.32
N SER A 60 -0.12 -12.88 8.73
CA SER A 60 -1.30 -13.51 9.36
C SER A 60 -1.35 -15.02 9.19
N PHE A 61 -0.28 -15.66 8.72
CA PHE A 61 -0.28 -17.12 8.69
C PHE A 61 -0.01 -17.65 10.11
N SER A 62 -0.85 -18.57 10.57
CA SER A 62 -0.70 -19.21 11.87
C SER A 62 -0.87 -20.71 11.73
N GLY A 63 0.04 -21.46 12.36
CA GLY A 63 -0.06 -22.90 12.52
C GLY A 63 -0.12 -23.28 13.99
N GLU A 64 -0.42 -24.55 14.26
CA GLU A 64 -0.38 -25.10 15.61
C GLU A 64 0.93 -25.86 15.86
N ARG A 65 1.64 -25.52 16.93
CA ARG A 65 2.82 -26.27 17.36
C ARG A 65 2.41 -27.67 17.85
N PRO A 66 3.24 -28.70 17.61
CA PRO A 66 3.03 -30.01 18.19
C PRO A 66 2.90 -29.94 19.72
N ALA A 67 1.99 -30.73 20.29
CA ALA A 67 1.70 -30.72 21.73
C ALA A 67 2.91 -31.04 22.63
N HIS A 68 3.90 -31.74 22.09
CA HIS A 68 5.13 -32.12 22.80
C HIS A 68 6.27 -31.08 22.65
N ALA A 69 6.11 -30.06 21.80
CA ALA A 69 7.12 -29.05 21.55
C ALA A 69 6.88 -27.80 22.41
N SER A 70 7.90 -27.37 23.16
CA SER A 70 7.85 -26.10 23.86
C SER A 70 8.02 -24.92 22.88
N ALA A 71 7.66 -23.71 23.30
CA ALA A 71 7.90 -22.51 22.49
C ALA A 71 9.40 -22.29 22.22
N ALA A 72 10.25 -22.60 23.21
CA ALA A 72 11.70 -22.55 23.07
C ALA A 72 12.22 -23.57 22.04
N ASP A 73 11.65 -24.79 22.01
CA ASP A 73 12.02 -25.81 21.02
C ASP A 73 11.67 -25.35 19.61
N ILE A 74 10.47 -24.78 19.42
CA ILE A 74 10.05 -24.20 18.13
C ILE A 74 10.98 -23.06 17.71
N ALA A 75 11.31 -22.14 18.62
CA ALA A 75 12.19 -21.02 18.32
C ALA A 75 13.62 -21.48 17.97
N SER A 76 14.18 -22.44 18.73
CA SER A 76 15.49 -23.01 18.45
C SER A 76 15.53 -23.71 17.09
N ARG A 77 14.51 -24.53 16.79
CA ARG A 77 14.38 -25.24 15.52
C ARG A 77 14.21 -24.28 14.35
N ALA A 78 13.38 -23.24 14.50
CA ALA A 78 13.21 -22.18 13.50
C ALA A 78 14.53 -21.47 13.18
N ALA A 79 15.30 -21.08 14.19
CA ALA A 79 16.59 -20.43 14.01
C ALA A 79 17.59 -21.36 13.30
N ALA A 80 17.60 -22.65 13.64
CA ALA A 80 18.44 -23.65 12.98
C ALA A 80 18.08 -23.85 11.50
N LEU A 81 16.78 -23.93 11.16
CA LEU A 81 16.29 -24.07 9.77
C LEU A 81 16.58 -22.85 8.91
N LEU A 82 16.54 -21.66 9.50
CA LEU A 82 16.92 -20.41 8.84
C LEU A 82 18.43 -20.38 8.60
N GLY A 83 19.23 -20.64 9.65
CA GLY A 83 20.69 -20.64 9.58
C GLY A 83 21.24 -21.67 8.59
N SER A 84 20.69 -22.90 8.57
CA SER A 84 21.10 -23.94 7.62
C SER A 84 20.76 -23.59 6.17
N ALA A 85 19.73 -22.78 5.95
CA ALA A 85 19.35 -22.24 4.66
C ALA A 85 20.09 -20.92 4.31
N GLY A 86 21.12 -20.54 5.08
CA GLY A 86 21.92 -19.35 4.83
C GLY A 86 21.22 -18.02 5.13
N TRP A 87 20.19 -18.02 5.98
CA TRP A 87 19.58 -16.80 6.48
C TRP A 87 20.32 -16.32 7.73
N GLU A 88 20.47 -15.00 7.87
CA GLU A 88 20.92 -14.38 9.10
C GLU A 88 19.79 -14.48 10.13
N ALA A 89 19.89 -15.46 11.02
CA ALA A 89 18.89 -15.74 12.05
C ALA A 89 19.25 -15.05 13.37
N ALA A 90 18.26 -14.40 14.00
CA ALA A 90 18.38 -13.83 15.33
C ALA A 90 17.13 -14.18 16.16
N THR A 91 17.34 -14.50 17.43
CA THR A 91 16.27 -14.81 18.39
C THR A 91 16.23 -13.75 19.47
N SER A 92 15.05 -13.23 19.76
CA SER A 92 14.78 -12.31 20.86
C SER A 92 13.58 -12.76 21.68
N GLN A 93 13.42 -12.18 22.86
CA GLN A 93 12.23 -12.32 23.67
C GLN A 93 11.46 -10.99 23.68
N GLU A 94 10.15 -11.06 23.50
CA GLU A 94 9.23 -9.94 23.66
C GLU A 94 8.31 -10.22 24.85
N ASP A 95 8.19 -9.24 25.76
CA ASP A 95 7.14 -9.21 26.76
C ASP A 95 5.99 -8.34 26.26
N ALA A 96 4.86 -8.97 25.95
CA ALA A 96 3.64 -8.29 25.54
C ALA A 96 2.54 -8.51 26.59
N GLY A 97 2.50 -7.64 27.60
CA GLY A 97 1.47 -7.66 28.64
C GLY A 97 1.62 -8.83 29.62
N GLY A 98 2.84 -9.16 30.03
CA GLY A 98 3.15 -10.25 30.95
C GLY A 98 3.15 -11.62 30.27
N ARG A 99 3.21 -11.67 28.94
CA ARG A 99 3.25 -12.90 28.14
C ARG A 99 4.52 -12.93 27.33
N ASN A 100 5.44 -13.81 27.74
CA ASN A 100 6.69 -14.01 27.03
C ASN A 100 6.43 -14.66 25.67
N ARG A 101 7.05 -14.09 24.64
CA ARG A 101 7.07 -14.63 23.28
C ARG A 101 8.50 -14.70 22.81
N SER A 102 8.87 -15.84 22.25
CA SER A 102 10.10 -15.94 21.48
C SER A 102 9.82 -15.44 20.08
N VAL A 103 10.68 -14.56 19.58
CA VAL A 103 10.64 -14.03 18.21
C VAL A 103 11.91 -14.45 17.51
N VAL A 104 11.76 -15.19 16.42
CA VAL A 104 12.87 -15.55 15.53
C VAL A 104 12.74 -14.72 14.27
N THR A 105 13.79 -13.98 13.94
CA THR A 105 13.87 -13.21 12.71
C THR A 105 14.93 -13.83 11.80
N GLY A 106 14.62 -13.94 10.52
CA GLY A 106 15.58 -14.33 9.48
C GLY A 106 15.69 -13.22 8.44
N ARG A 107 16.90 -12.90 7.99
CA ARG A 107 17.13 -11.99 6.86
C ARG A 107 18.00 -12.63 5.77
N ARG A 108 17.64 -12.39 4.51
CA ARG A 108 18.42 -12.83 3.34
C ARG A 108 17.95 -12.06 2.10
N ASP A 109 18.88 -11.55 1.29
CA ASP A 109 18.58 -10.88 0.01
C ASP A 109 17.51 -9.77 0.13
N GLY A 110 17.54 -9.01 1.24
CA GLY A 110 16.55 -7.97 1.56
C GLY A 110 15.17 -8.50 1.99
N CYS A 111 14.93 -9.80 1.90
CA CYS A 111 13.75 -10.46 2.45
C CYS A 111 13.90 -10.63 3.96
N SER A 112 12.77 -10.66 4.66
CA SER A 112 12.73 -10.98 6.09
C SER A 112 11.60 -11.95 6.42
N ILE A 113 11.89 -12.90 7.28
CA ILE A 113 10.93 -13.81 7.91
C ILE A 113 10.89 -13.51 9.40
N GLU A 114 9.71 -13.59 10.00
CA GLU A 114 9.48 -13.43 11.42
C GLU A 114 8.60 -14.58 11.91
N ILE A 115 9.05 -15.28 12.95
CA ILE A 115 8.30 -16.36 13.59
C ILE A 115 8.09 -15.98 15.04
N ARG A 116 6.83 -15.92 15.48
CA ARG A 116 6.48 -15.65 16.88
C ARG A 116 5.82 -16.86 17.51
N VAL A 117 6.32 -17.27 18.67
CA VAL A 117 5.75 -18.36 19.46
C VAL A 117 5.68 -17.96 20.93
N GLY A 118 4.50 -18.17 21.53
CA GLY A 118 4.26 -17.84 22.94
C GLY A 118 4.14 -19.09 23.81
N ASP A 119 4.50 -18.97 25.08
CA ASP A 119 4.47 -20.10 26.02
C ASP A 119 3.04 -20.56 26.36
N HIS A 120 2.08 -19.64 26.34
CA HIS A 120 0.72 -19.86 26.83
C HIS A 120 -0.29 -20.42 25.80
N GLY A 121 0.12 -20.59 24.54
CA GLY A 121 -0.77 -21.08 23.48
C GLY A 121 -0.05 -21.99 22.49
N SER A 122 -0.79 -22.75 21.69
CA SER A 122 -0.22 -23.60 20.65
C SER A 122 0.12 -22.85 19.36
N LEU A 123 -0.32 -21.61 19.20
CA LEU A 123 -0.15 -20.88 17.94
C LEU A 123 1.30 -20.46 17.68
N VAL A 124 1.76 -20.71 16.47
CA VAL A 124 2.99 -20.18 15.89
C VAL A 124 2.60 -19.24 14.75
N TYR A 125 3.02 -17.99 14.83
CA TYR A 125 2.76 -16.99 13.80
C TYR A 125 3.95 -16.90 12.85
N PHE A 126 3.64 -16.83 11.56
CA PHE A 126 4.62 -16.66 10.49
C PHE A 126 4.33 -15.36 9.74
N GLY A 127 5.33 -14.50 9.70
CA GLY A 127 5.39 -13.31 8.88
C GLY A 127 6.53 -13.42 7.88
N GLY A 128 6.33 -12.88 6.69
CA GLY A 128 7.36 -12.83 5.66
C GLY A 128 7.16 -11.63 4.76
N ARG A 129 8.26 -11.01 4.31
CA ARG A 129 8.22 -9.93 3.33
C ARG A 129 9.46 -9.89 2.45
N THR A 130 9.28 -9.50 1.19
CA THR A 130 10.38 -9.19 0.25
C THR A 130 10.94 -7.78 0.53
N PRO A 131 12.01 -7.29 -0.10
CA PRO A 131 12.29 -5.84 -0.10
C PRO A 131 11.14 -5.05 -0.77
N ALA A 132 11.00 -3.78 -0.39
CA ALA A 132 10.09 -2.85 -1.07
C ALA A 132 10.79 -2.26 -2.30
N MET A 133 10.23 -2.48 -3.49
CA MET A 133 10.85 -2.13 -4.76
C MET A 133 9.94 -1.22 -5.60
N ALA A 134 10.53 -0.24 -6.28
CA ALA A 134 9.82 0.50 -7.32
C ALA A 134 9.68 -0.42 -8.56
N LEU A 135 8.46 -0.59 -9.04
CA LEU A 135 8.19 -1.36 -10.27
C LEU A 135 8.07 -0.47 -11.51
N TYR A 136 7.85 0.82 -11.28
CA TYR A 136 7.52 1.79 -12.29
C TYR A 136 8.30 3.07 -12.04
N GLU A 137 8.68 3.75 -13.12
CA GLU A 137 9.27 5.08 -13.03
C GLU A 137 8.24 6.09 -12.52
N THR A 138 8.73 7.18 -11.93
CA THR A 138 7.87 8.32 -11.61
C THR A 138 7.32 8.90 -12.90
N GLU A 139 6.02 8.79 -13.08
CA GLU A 139 5.33 9.40 -14.20
C GLU A 139 5.11 10.88 -13.89
N GLU A 140 5.57 11.75 -14.78
CA GLU A 140 5.15 13.15 -14.75
C GLU A 140 3.64 13.19 -14.93
N PHE A 141 2.96 13.88 -14.03
CA PHE A 141 1.51 13.95 -14.09
C PHE A 141 1.11 14.88 -15.23
N PRO A 142 0.39 14.37 -16.24
CA PRO A 142 -0.09 15.21 -17.31
C PRO A 142 -1.17 16.13 -16.73
N TRP A 143 -0.88 17.42 -16.75
CA TRP A 143 -1.85 18.44 -16.39
C TRP A 143 -3.01 18.40 -17.37
N PRO A 144 -4.26 18.28 -16.89
CA PRO A 144 -5.39 18.26 -17.79
C PRO A 144 -5.56 19.62 -18.47
N GLU A 145 -5.88 19.59 -19.77
CA GLU A 145 -6.31 20.79 -20.48
C GLU A 145 -7.64 21.32 -19.92
N PRO A 146 -7.89 22.64 -19.99
CA PRO A 146 -9.16 23.20 -19.59
C PRO A 146 -10.32 22.61 -20.41
N ALA A 147 -11.32 22.06 -19.73
CA ALA A 147 -12.54 21.60 -20.40
C ALA A 147 -13.34 22.75 -21.04
N ARG A 148 -13.20 23.97 -20.51
CA ARG A 148 -13.71 25.22 -21.09
C ARG A 148 -12.69 26.33 -20.96
N THR A 149 -12.71 27.24 -21.93
CA THR A 149 -12.01 28.51 -21.91
C THR A 149 -13.01 29.64 -22.06
N ALA A 150 -12.58 30.88 -21.85
CA ALA A 150 -13.44 32.06 -22.05
C ALA A 150 -14.03 32.10 -23.48
N ALA A 151 -13.29 31.59 -24.49
CA ALA A 151 -13.74 31.55 -25.87
C ALA A 151 -14.73 30.40 -26.17
N THR A 152 -14.75 29.35 -25.35
CA THR A 152 -15.56 28.13 -25.61
C THR A 152 -16.71 27.97 -24.61
N VAL A 153 -16.95 28.94 -23.74
CA VAL A 153 -18.07 28.92 -22.81
C VAL A 153 -19.39 28.97 -23.58
N THR A 154 -20.37 28.19 -23.16
CA THR A 154 -21.68 28.17 -23.81
C THR A 154 -22.42 29.49 -23.56
N PRO A 155 -23.10 30.10 -24.55
CA PRO A 155 -23.94 31.27 -24.30
C PRO A 155 -24.96 31.02 -23.18
N GLY A 156 -25.08 31.98 -22.26
CA GLY A 156 -25.89 31.84 -21.04
C GLY A 156 -25.18 31.16 -19.86
N TYR A 157 -23.90 30.81 -20.02
CA TYR A 157 -23.04 30.26 -18.97
C TYR A 157 -21.83 31.17 -18.74
N VAL A 158 -21.20 31.00 -17.58
CA VAL A 158 -19.89 31.56 -17.24
C VAL A 158 -18.92 30.45 -16.85
N LEU A 159 -17.61 30.70 -16.95
CA LEU A 159 -16.61 29.76 -16.45
C LEU A 159 -16.81 29.55 -14.95
N CYS A 160 -16.60 28.32 -14.47
CA CYS A 160 -16.73 28.05 -13.05
C CYS A 160 -15.65 28.78 -12.25
N TYR A 161 -16.04 29.70 -11.36
CA TYR A 161 -15.13 30.49 -10.51
C TYR A 161 -14.13 29.66 -9.68
N GLU A 162 -14.47 28.40 -9.36
CA GLU A 162 -13.64 27.55 -8.50
C GLU A 162 -12.49 26.90 -9.28
N CYS A 163 -12.73 26.51 -10.54
CA CYS A 163 -11.78 25.75 -11.33
C CYS A 163 -11.32 26.47 -12.60
N ASP A 164 -11.81 27.67 -12.84
CA ASP A 164 -11.49 28.52 -13.99
C ASP A 164 -11.51 27.79 -15.33
N GLY A 165 -12.58 27.02 -15.56
CA GLY A 165 -12.73 26.26 -16.80
C GLY A 165 -11.99 24.93 -16.87
N LEU A 166 -11.23 24.53 -15.85
CA LEU A 166 -10.55 23.22 -15.82
C LEU A 166 -11.54 22.05 -15.77
N GLY A 167 -12.56 22.15 -14.92
CA GLY A 167 -13.48 21.05 -14.62
C GLY A 167 -12.91 20.02 -13.63
N TRP A 168 -11.59 19.97 -13.46
CA TRP A 168 -10.90 19.14 -12.47
C TRP A 168 -10.86 19.82 -11.10
N CYS A 169 -10.66 19.02 -10.04
CA CYS A 169 -10.53 19.54 -8.69
C CYS A 169 -9.25 20.39 -8.60
N PRO A 170 -9.32 21.69 -8.28
CA PRO A 170 -8.12 22.54 -8.20
C PRO A 170 -7.19 22.11 -7.06
N GLY A 171 -7.73 21.55 -5.97
CA GLY A 171 -6.93 21.14 -4.80
C GLY A 171 -6.07 19.89 -5.00
N CYS A 172 -6.31 19.09 -6.04
CA CYS A 172 -5.44 17.95 -6.39
C CYS A 172 -5.15 17.87 -7.89
N GLU A 173 -5.60 18.87 -8.65
CA GLU A 173 -5.35 19.03 -10.08
C GLU A 173 -5.82 17.82 -10.90
N GLY A 174 -6.83 17.09 -10.40
CA GLY A 174 -7.35 15.88 -11.04
C GLY A 174 -6.69 14.57 -10.58
N ARG A 175 -5.70 14.58 -9.67
CA ARG A 175 -5.06 13.36 -9.13
C ARG A 175 -5.98 12.56 -8.22
N GLY A 176 -6.88 13.24 -7.51
CA GLY A 176 -7.72 12.66 -6.45
C GLY A 176 -6.99 12.46 -5.11
N TRP A 177 -5.70 12.79 -5.06
CA TRP A 177 -4.83 12.72 -3.88
C TRP A 177 -3.84 13.87 -3.90
N VAL A 178 -3.27 14.19 -2.74
CA VAL A 178 -2.18 15.16 -2.58
C VAL A 178 -1.00 14.51 -1.86
N ARG A 179 0.20 15.07 -2.02
CA ARG A 179 1.40 14.57 -1.34
C ARG A 179 1.23 14.67 0.17
N ASP A 180 1.73 13.67 0.87
CA ASP A 180 1.77 13.60 2.33
C ASP A 180 3.14 13.10 2.76
N GLU A 181 3.87 13.83 3.59
CA GLU A 181 5.25 13.47 3.96
C GLU A 181 5.33 12.19 4.81
N ALA A 182 4.28 11.90 5.59
CA ALA A 182 4.27 10.74 6.47
C ALA A 182 3.86 9.47 5.75
N ARG A 183 2.89 9.57 4.83
CA ARG A 183 2.26 8.41 4.17
C ARG A 183 2.51 8.34 2.67
N GLY A 184 3.21 9.32 2.08
CA GLY A 184 3.40 9.50 0.65
C GLY A 184 2.23 10.17 -0.05
N ARG A 185 1.01 9.66 0.18
CA ARG A 185 -0.23 10.19 -0.39
C ARG A 185 -1.35 10.24 0.64
N LYS A 186 -2.17 11.28 0.56
CA LYS A 186 -3.48 11.34 1.22
C LYS A 186 -4.56 11.70 0.23
N ASN A 187 -5.78 11.27 0.51
CA ASN A 187 -6.93 11.62 -0.31
C ASN A 187 -7.08 13.14 -0.37
N CYS A 188 -7.42 13.66 -1.54
CA CYS A 188 -7.73 15.07 -1.65
C CYS A 188 -8.95 15.37 -0.78
N SER A 189 -8.82 16.27 0.19
CA SER A 189 -9.93 16.68 1.04
C SER A 189 -10.97 17.51 0.29
N ALA A 190 -10.61 18.13 -0.83
CA ALA A 190 -11.51 18.95 -1.62
C ALA A 190 -12.43 18.15 -2.54
N CYS A 191 -11.99 17.02 -3.09
CA CYS A 191 -12.82 16.18 -3.98
C CYS A 191 -13.04 14.75 -3.51
N HIS A 192 -12.46 14.33 -2.38
CA HIS A 192 -12.61 12.98 -1.83
C HIS A 192 -12.32 11.84 -2.82
N ARG A 193 -11.36 12.05 -3.73
CA ARG A 193 -10.97 11.16 -4.85
C ARG A 193 -11.85 11.20 -6.10
N ASP A 194 -12.86 12.08 -6.17
CA ASP A 194 -13.71 12.23 -7.36
C ASP A 194 -12.98 12.89 -8.54
N ARG A 195 -11.84 13.56 -8.27
CA ARG A 195 -10.96 14.22 -9.25
C ARG A 195 -11.57 15.41 -9.97
N VAL A 196 -12.88 15.60 -9.94
CA VAL A 196 -13.59 16.72 -10.56
C VAL A 196 -13.81 17.88 -9.59
N CYS A 197 -14.00 19.09 -10.13
CA CYS A 197 -14.41 20.26 -9.36
C CYS A 197 -15.82 20.00 -8.78
N LEU A 198 -15.99 20.10 -7.46
CA LEU A 198 -17.30 19.83 -6.83
C LEU A 198 -18.37 20.90 -7.14
N ILE A 199 -17.95 22.10 -7.56
CA ILE A 199 -18.86 23.20 -7.89
C ILE A 199 -19.52 22.97 -9.26
N CYS A 200 -18.73 22.73 -10.31
CA CYS A 200 -19.26 22.49 -11.67
C CYS A 200 -19.41 21.00 -12.02
N ARG A 201 -18.96 20.09 -11.15
CA ARG A 201 -18.97 18.63 -11.35
C ARG A 201 -18.35 18.18 -12.67
N GLY A 202 -17.26 18.84 -13.07
CA GLY A 202 -16.57 18.55 -14.33
C GLY A 202 -17.08 19.34 -15.54
N ALA A 203 -18.20 20.07 -15.43
CA ALA A 203 -18.73 20.84 -16.56
C ALA A 203 -17.87 22.05 -16.94
N ALA A 204 -17.00 22.51 -16.04
CA ALA A 204 -16.13 23.68 -16.20
C ALA A 204 -16.85 25.02 -16.42
N GLN A 205 -18.18 25.03 -16.38
CA GLN A 205 -19.02 26.21 -16.54
C GLN A 205 -20.26 26.11 -15.63
N LEU A 206 -20.92 27.23 -15.37
CA LEU A 206 -22.13 27.34 -14.56
C LEU A 206 -23.19 28.17 -15.30
N ALA A 207 -24.46 27.75 -15.24
CA ALA A 207 -25.55 28.48 -15.87
C ALA A 207 -25.84 29.77 -15.11
N ILE A 208 -25.87 30.92 -15.79
CA ILE A 208 -26.09 32.24 -15.15
C ILE A 208 -27.44 32.27 -14.42
N SER A 209 -28.46 31.63 -14.99
CA SER A 209 -29.80 31.54 -14.42
C SER A 209 -29.88 30.77 -13.10
N GLU A 210 -28.90 29.92 -12.82
CA GLU A 210 -28.86 29.04 -11.64
C GLU A 210 -27.91 29.56 -10.55
N LEU A 211 -27.19 30.65 -10.81
CA LEU A 211 -26.26 31.21 -9.83
C LEU A 211 -27.00 31.80 -8.64
N SER A 212 -26.64 31.32 -7.45
CA SER A 212 -27.06 31.93 -6.18
C SER A 212 -26.48 33.34 -6.00
N PRO A 213 -27.07 34.19 -5.15
CA PRO A 213 -26.56 35.54 -4.88
C PRO A 213 -25.09 35.56 -4.44
N TYR A 214 -24.68 34.58 -3.62
CA TYR A 214 -23.28 34.43 -3.20
C TYR A 214 -22.36 34.17 -4.39
N GLN A 215 -22.73 33.24 -5.27
CA GLN A 215 -21.93 32.88 -6.44
C GLN A 215 -21.83 34.01 -7.45
N ARG A 216 -22.88 34.84 -7.60
CA ARG A 216 -22.84 36.04 -8.44
C ARG A 216 -21.79 37.05 -8.00
N GLY A 217 -21.40 37.06 -6.73
CA GLY A 217 -20.32 37.91 -6.22
C GLY A 217 -18.95 37.62 -6.86
N TYR A 218 -18.76 36.45 -7.47
CA TYR A 218 -17.54 36.10 -8.21
C TYR A 218 -17.55 36.59 -9.67
N TYR A 219 -18.67 37.13 -10.15
CA TYR A 219 -18.86 37.53 -11.55
C TYR A 219 -19.37 38.99 -11.63
N PRO A 220 -18.51 39.98 -11.36
CA PRO A 220 -18.90 41.39 -11.34
C PRO A 220 -19.46 41.90 -12.67
N GLU A 221 -19.12 41.25 -13.78
CA GLU A 221 -19.62 41.56 -15.12
C GLU A 221 -21.10 41.19 -15.36
N LEU A 222 -21.71 40.42 -14.46
CA LEU A 222 -23.12 40.04 -14.53
C LEU A 222 -24.06 41.01 -13.77
N GLY A 223 -23.51 42.06 -13.17
CA GLY A 223 -24.21 43.03 -12.30
C GLY A 223 -24.22 44.46 -12.83
#